data_AF-A0A0M1JEM3-F1
#
_entry.id   AF-A0A0M1JEM3-F1
#
_cell.length_a   1.000
_cell.length_b   1.000
_cell.length_c   1.000
_cell.angle_alpha   90.00
_cell.angle_beta   90.00
_cell.angle_gamma   90.00
#
_symmetry.space_group_name_H-M   'P 1'
#
loop_
_entity.id
_entity.type
_entity.pdbx_description
1 polymer ?
#
loop_
_entity_poly.entity_id
_entity_poly.type
_entity_poly.pdbx_seq_one_letter_code
_entity_poly.pdbx_strand_id
1 'polypeptide(L)' 'MSDKAALIKEKEELIGKMLEMQKQFIDYEHRQGISGKDYWASKDGLLVNYREEYMSMANRLVDLSHSIVGSTR' A
#
# COMPACT_ATOMS: atom_id res chain seq x y z
N MET A 1 4.51 20.64 -16.36
CA MET A 1 5.18 19.67 -15.48
C MET A 1 5.66 18.53 -16.37
N SER A 2 6.94 18.15 -16.33
CA SER A 2 7.43 16.99 -17.09
C SER A 2 6.67 15.73 -16.67
N ASP A 3 6.40 14.79 -17.60
CA ASP A 3 5.76 13.50 -17.30
C ASP A 3 6.43 12.77 -16.13
N LYS A 4 7.76 12.90 -16.01
CA LYS A 4 8.53 12.35 -14.88
C LYS A 4 8.21 13.01 -13.54
N ALA A 5 7.99 14.32 -13.51
CA ALA A 5 7.62 15.04 -12.29
C ALA A 5 6.21 14.63 -11.80
N ALA A 6 5.29 14.35 -12.73
CA ALA A 6 3.98 13.82 -12.39
C ALA A 6 4.07 12.40 -11.78
N LEU A 7 4.90 11.52 -12.37
CA LEU A 7 5.13 10.17 -11.84
C LEU A 7 5.78 10.17 -10.45
N ILE A 8 6.73 11.08 -10.19
CA ILE A 8 7.36 11.24 -8.87
C ILE A 8 6.32 11.66 -7.83
N LYS A 9 5.47 12.64 -8.16
CA LYS A 9 4.39 13.09 -7.26
C LYS A 9 3.39 11.97 -6.96
N GLU A 10 2.99 11.20 -7.98
CA GLU A 10 2.10 10.04 -7.79
C GLU A 10 2.74 8.99 -6.87
N LYS A 11 4.03 8.71 -7.05
CA LYS A 11 4.79 7.80 -6.19
C LYS A 11 4.83 8.28 -4.73
N GLU A 12 5.08 9.56 -4.49
CA GLU A 12 5.08 10.13 -3.14
C GLU A 12 3.71 10.03 -2.47
N GLU A 13 2.64 10.37 -3.18
CA GLU A 13 1.26 10.23 -2.69
C GLU A 13 0.92 8.77 -2.35
N LEU A 14 1.36 7.82 -3.19
CA LEU A 14 1.15 6.40 -2.99
C LEU A 14 1.89 5.87 -1.76
N ILE A 15 3.15 6.28 -1.56
CA ILE A 15 3.91 5.95 -0.34
C ILE A 15 3.19 6.50 0.89
N GLY A 16 2.68 7.73 0.83
CA GLY A 16 1.89 8.32 1.92
C GLY A 16 0.70 7.46 2.31
N LYS A 17 -0.10 7.01 1.33
CA LYS A 17 -1.25 6.12 1.55
C LYS A 17 -0.83 4.77 2.15
N MET A 18 0.24 4.18 1.65
CA MET A 18 0.75 2.90 2.17
C MET A 18 1.20 3.03 3.64
N LEU A 19 1.86 4.13 4.00
CA LEU A 19 2.26 4.40 5.39
C LEU A 19 1.05 4.62 6.30
N GLU A 20 0.02 5.31 5.81
CA GLU A 20 -1.22 5.50 6.56
C GLU A 20 -1.95 4.18 6.82
N MET A 21 -2.05 3.31 5.81
CA MET A 21 -2.61 1.97 5.98
C MET A 21 -1.81 1.12 6.96
N GLN A 22 -0.47 1.15 6.90
CA GLN A 22 0.37 0.46 7.88
C GLN A 22 0.12 0.98 9.31
N LYS A 23 -0.03 2.30 9.49
CA LYS A 23 -0.36 2.88 10.81
C LYS A 23 -1.72 2.39 11.30
N GLN A 24 -2.73 2.39 10.45
CA GLN A 24 -4.06 1.87 10.79
C GLN A 24 -4.00 0.39 11.19
N PHE A 25 -3.19 -0.42 10.50
CA PHE A 25 -2.97 -1.81 10.84
C PHE A 25 -2.33 -1.97 12.21
N ILE A 26 -1.25 -1.25 12.50
CA ILE A 26 -0.56 -1.27 13.80
C ILE A 26 -1.51 -0.82 14.93
N ASP A 27 -2.29 0.23 14.70
CA ASP A 27 -3.29 0.71 15.65
C ASP A 27 -4.37 -0.32 15.92
N TYR A 28 -4.82 -1.04 14.89
CA TYR A 28 -5.79 -2.12 15.01
C TYR A 28 -5.20 -3.30 15.78
N GLU A 29 -3.96 -3.68 15.46
CA GLU A 29 -3.20 -4.72 16.15
C GLU A 29 -2.99 -4.38 17.63
N HIS A 30 -2.59 -3.16 17.97
CA HIS A 30 -2.42 -2.74 19.36
C HIS A 30 -3.73 -2.72 20.16
N ARG A 31 -4.88 -2.46 19.51
CA ARG A 31 -6.18 -2.39 20.20
C ARG A 31 -6.81 -3.75 20.45
N GLN A 32 -6.79 -4.64 19.46
CA GLN A 32 -7.54 -5.91 19.51
C GLN A 32 -6.63 -7.14 19.52
N GLY A 33 -5.35 -6.99 19.14
CA GLY A 33 -4.49 -8.10 18.75
C GLY A 33 -4.91 -8.66 17.39
N ILE A 34 -3.96 -8.98 16.52
CA ILE A 34 -4.22 -9.67 15.26
C ILE A 34 -3.43 -10.97 15.27
N SER A 35 -4.11 -12.11 15.21
CA SER A 35 -3.44 -13.36 14.87
C SER A 35 -3.29 -13.46 13.34
N GLY A 36 -2.32 -14.25 12.87
CA GLY A 36 -2.19 -14.54 11.43
C GLY A 36 -3.48 -15.11 10.82
N LYS A 37 -4.31 -15.81 11.60
CA LYS A 37 -5.61 -16.30 11.15
C LYS A 37 -6.59 -15.16 10.94
N ASP A 38 -6.60 -14.15 11.81
CA ASP A 38 -7.47 -12.97 11.66
C ASP A 38 -7.07 -12.15 10.45
N TYR A 39 -5.77 -12.04 10.19
CA TYR A 39 -5.26 -11.38 8.99
C TYR A 39 -5.68 -12.08 7.68
N TRP A 40 -5.63 -13.41 7.64
CA TRP A 40 -5.91 -14.18 6.42
C TRP A 40 -7.39 -14.56 6.23
N ALA A 41 -8.13 -14.75 7.32
CA ALA A 41 -9.50 -15.23 7.32
C ALA A 41 -10.54 -14.17 7.74
N SER A 42 -10.13 -12.92 7.95
CA SER A 42 -11.08 -11.82 8.18
C SER A 42 -12.08 -11.74 7.01
N LYS A 43 -13.36 -11.74 7.38
CA LYS A 43 -14.51 -11.57 6.46
C LYS A 43 -15.23 -10.25 6.67
N ASP A 44 -14.83 -9.49 7.69
CA ASP A 44 -15.37 -8.17 8.01
C ASP A 44 -14.31 -7.29 8.69
N GLY A 45 -14.48 -5.97 8.61
CA GLY A 45 -13.59 -4.97 9.20
C GLY A 45 -12.39 -4.57 8.32
N LEU A 46 -11.40 -3.93 8.96
CA LEU A 46 -10.25 -3.33 8.28
C LEU A 46 -9.46 -4.31 7.40
N LEU A 47 -9.38 -5.58 7.81
CA LEU A 47 -8.46 -6.58 7.22
C LEU A 47 -8.99 -7.28 5.95
N VAL A 48 -10.27 -7.12 5.61
CA VAL A 48 -10.91 -7.84 4.49
C VAL A 48 -10.22 -7.54 3.16
N ASN A 49 -10.11 -6.24 2.85
CA ASN A 49 -9.51 -5.77 1.61
C ASN A 49 -8.07 -5.27 1.80
N TYR A 50 -7.61 -5.14 3.05
CA TYR A 50 -6.30 -4.58 3.38
C TYR A 50 -5.17 -5.22 2.58
N ARG A 51 -5.15 -6.56 2.49
CA ARG A 51 -4.11 -7.30 1.78
C ARG A 51 -4.10 -6.99 0.28
N GLU A 52 -5.27 -6.99 -0.33
CA GLU A 52 -5.42 -6.77 -1.77
C GLU A 52 -5.10 -5.32 -2.14
N GLU A 53 -5.63 -4.36 -1.37
CA GLU A 53 -5.36 -2.94 -1.55
C GLU A 53 -3.87 -2.62 -1.34
N TYR A 54 -3.26 -3.15 -0.28
CA TYR A 54 -1.84 -2.95 -0.02
C TYR A 54 -0.96 -3.57 -1.12
N MET A 55 -1.29 -4.79 -1.57
CA MET A 55 -0.60 -5.43 -2.71
C MET A 55 -0.76 -4.65 -4.00
N SER A 56 -1.95 -4.14 -4.30
CA SER A 56 -2.23 -3.32 -5.48
C SER A 56 -1.38 -2.05 -5.49
N MET A 57 -1.34 -1.34 -4.37
CA MET A 57 -0.48 -0.16 -4.22
C MET A 57 1.00 -0.50 -4.31
N ALA A 58 1.45 -1.59 -3.69
CA ALA A 58 2.85 -2.02 -3.79
C ALA A 58 3.26 -2.33 -5.24
N ASN A 59 2.38 -3.02 -6.00
CA ASN A 59 2.60 -3.28 -7.42
C ASN A 59 2.69 -1.97 -8.22
N ARG A 60 1.76 -1.04 -7.99
CA ARG A 60 1.78 0.28 -8.64
C ARG A 60 3.04 1.08 -8.29
N LEU A 61 3.51 1.00 -7.04
CA LEU A 61 4.73 1.68 -6.60
C LEU A 61 5.97 1.18 -7.35
N VAL A 62 6.04 -0.13 -7.60
CA VAL A 62 7.08 -0.76 -8.41
C VAL A 62 6.98 -0.27 -9.86
N ASP A 63 5.79 -0.28 -10.45
CA ASP A 63 5.56 0.18 -11.83
C ASP A 63 5.95 1.65 -12.04
N LEU A 64 5.59 2.51 -11.09
CA LEU A 64 6.00 3.91 -11.07
C LEU A 64 7.51 4.04 -10.98
N SER A 65 8.16 3.23 -10.14
CA SER A 65 9.62 3.25 -9.99
C SER A 65 10.33 2.86 -11.28
N HIS A 66 9.87 1.81 -11.96
CA HIS A 66 10.35 1.40 -13.29
C HIS A 66 10.14 2.51 -14.34
N SER A 67 8.95 3.12 -14.36
CA SER A 67 8.60 4.21 -15.29
C SER A 67 9.48 5.46 -15.10
N ILE A 68 9.82 5.80 -13.85
CA ILE A 68 10.66 6.98 -13.51
C ILE A 68 12.12 6.79 -13.94
N VAL A 69 12.64 5.57 -13.80
CA VAL A 69 14.04 5.24 -14.15
C VAL A 69 14.21 4.79 -15.60
N GLY A 70 13.11 4.58 -16.34
CA GLY A 70 13.12 4.15 -17.73
C GLY A 70 13.46 2.67 -17.92
N SER A 71 13.13 1.82 -16.94
CA SER A 71 13.36 0.37 -16.96
C SER A 71 12.03 -0.36 -17.18
N THR A 72 12.05 -1.50 -17.89
CA THR A 72 10.92 -2.44 -17.95
C THR A 72 10.86 -3.33 -16.70
N ARG A 73 9.64 -3.68 -16.28
CA ARG A 73 9.33 -4.53 -15.13
C ARG A 73 9.79 -5.97 -15.33
#